data_AF-A0A7J6NJI9-F1
#
_entry.id   AF-A0A7J6NJI9-F1
#
_cell.length_a   1.000
_cell.length_b   1.000
_cell.length_c   1.000
_cell.angle_alpha   90.00
_cell.angle_beta   90.00
_cell.angle_gamma   90.00
#
_symmetry.space_group_name_H-M   'P 1'
#
loop_
_entity.id
_entity.type
_entity.pdbx_description
1 polymer ?
#
loop_
_entity_poly.entity_id
_entity_poly.type
_entity_poly.pdbx_seq_one_letter_code
_entity_poly.pdbx_strand_id
1 'polypeptide(L)'
;MNYLLCLACAILTFTDTNPTVDAAPYEGSNLRSAVLLVELLLAAAGDAFIGYEGGKKLRRLDGVLCEPSKGTQEFGYTTISENKKYFHALINAEESSPNTPTFVYLPGGPGVSALGATLTLIGPCIVEADDLTLSLNKFAWTRKANGIFMDAPGETGFSIGSTEASMREYVDNLYKTLLEVISKAPHLRENLHLVGTSFDGSTATLLAQKIISFKSQSGIKLRSLIILDGFMSPVDMYRGAVEMARKRNLLPQKTIAKMVTDGDTCFEKVKACQPTGSHPDPDPSACQEAANFCRDSLLDPLKAASISQYDVRTAPGLEHKYYKLITGTAETHMNDKTVQAAMGVSKQWFSFDGQVFQDFHKFVAYDTKKAVPSLLDQGLKVVVFNGDQDFVTNSFGALYWLSGLKGSVDYGEQIAAAKDTPLKFKEGGSLGTIRAVKYTTGGYLAFIRVPDGSHRPVLNKPLEMQQAFEAVLSGAIGA
;
A
#
# COMPACT_ATOMS: atom_id res chain seq x y z
N MET A 1 -12.70 20.04 -30.33
CA MET A 1 -11.80 19.99 -31.50
C MET A 1 -10.46 20.57 -31.05
N ASN A 2 -9.50 19.66 -30.81
CA ASN A 2 -8.07 19.84 -30.50
C ASN A 2 -7.64 20.78 -29.36
N TYR A 3 -7.39 20.21 -28.18
CA TYR A 3 -6.40 20.71 -27.20
C TYR A 3 -5.14 19.87 -27.31
N LEU A 4 -4.01 20.50 -27.63
CA LEU A 4 -2.68 19.90 -27.70
C LEU A 4 -1.67 20.99 -27.30
N LEU A 5 -0.75 20.63 -26.40
CA LEU A 5 0.46 21.34 -25.95
C LEU A 5 0.28 22.64 -25.12
N CYS A 6 0.73 22.62 -23.86
CA CYS A 6 2.09 23.11 -23.52
C CYS A 6 2.32 23.03 -22.00
N LEU A 7 3.37 22.31 -21.60
CA LEU A 7 3.98 22.32 -20.27
C LEU A 7 5.40 22.85 -20.47
N ALA A 8 5.75 24.01 -19.91
CA ALA A 8 7.11 24.38 -19.47
C ALA A 8 7.22 25.81 -18.89
N CYS A 9 8.04 25.93 -17.84
CA CYS A 9 8.77 27.09 -17.32
C CYS A 9 8.11 28.07 -16.31
N ALA A 10 8.24 27.73 -15.03
CA ALA A 10 9.10 28.34 -13.99
C ALA A 10 9.45 29.86 -13.98
N ILE A 11 9.39 30.39 -12.74
CA ILE A 11 10.09 31.51 -12.05
C ILE A 11 9.69 32.98 -12.34
N LEU A 12 9.06 33.64 -11.35
CA LEU A 12 9.58 34.81 -10.57
C LEU A 12 8.45 35.65 -9.93
N THR A 13 8.44 35.66 -8.59
CA THR A 13 8.28 36.81 -7.65
C THR A 13 7.46 38.05 -8.06
N PHE A 14 6.49 38.47 -7.24
CA PHE A 14 6.57 39.64 -6.33
C PHE A 14 5.20 39.98 -5.68
N THR A 15 5.25 40.18 -4.34
CA THR A 15 4.52 41.13 -3.46
C THR A 15 3.00 41.32 -3.58
N ASP A 16 2.23 41.04 -2.53
CA ASP A 16 1.98 41.87 -1.32
C ASP A 16 0.87 42.91 -1.55
N THR A 17 -0.29 42.69 -0.92
CA THR A 17 -0.98 43.64 -0.02
C THR A 17 -2.46 43.31 0.14
N ASN A 18 -2.91 43.53 1.37
CA ASN A 18 -4.13 43.07 2.01
C ASN A 18 -5.21 44.19 1.93
N PRO A 19 -6.29 44.21 2.74
CA PRO A 19 -7.69 43.98 2.33
C PRO A 19 -8.59 45.23 2.57
N THR A 20 -9.89 45.00 2.77
CA THR A 20 -11.00 45.91 3.21
C THR A 20 -11.96 46.26 2.04
N VAL A 21 -13.30 46.28 2.17
CA VAL A 21 -14.16 46.93 3.19
C VAL A 21 -15.60 46.33 3.21
N ASP A 22 -16.11 46.11 4.43
CA ASP A 22 -17.46 46.22 5.02
C ASP A 22 -18.82 46.08 4.27
N ALA A 23 -19.60 45.13 4.79
CA ALA A 23 -20.96 45.20 5.39
C ALA A 23 -22.08 46.21 4.96
N ALA A 24 -23.18 45.62 4.43
CA ALA A 24 -24.64 45.76 4.76
C ALA A 24 -25.34 47.16 4.71
N PRO A 25 -26.70 47.32 4.84
CA PRO A 25 -27.83 46.37 5.07
C PRO A 25 -29.15 46.71 4.26
N TYR A 26 -30.31 46.18 4.72
CA TYR A 26 -31.74 46.48 4.39
C TYR A 26 -32.41 45.70 3.24
N GLU A 27 -33.69 45.29 3.25
CA GLU A 27 -34.76 44.97 4.22
C GLU A 27 -36.00 44.53 3.39
N GLY A 28 -36.80 43.57 3.89
CA GLY A 28 -38.23 43.37 3.54
C GLY A 28 -38.57 42.89 2.11
N SER A 29 -39.62 42.12 1.82
CA SER A 29 -40.76 41.62 2.60
C SER A 29 -41.54 40.63 1.72
N ASN A 30 -42.36 39.79 2.37
CA ASN A 30 -43.58 39.14 1.87
C ASN A 30 -43.46 37.83 1.08
N LEU A 31 -43.25 36.76 1.85
CA LEU A 31 -43.93 35.48 1.66
C LEU A 31 -45.45 35.64 1.83
N ARG A 32 -46.22 35.21 0.84
CA ARG A 32 -47.43 34.35 0.98
C ARG A 32 -48.04 34.10 -0.40
N SER A 33 -48.37 32.85 -0.66
CA SER A 33 -49.21 32.35 -1.78
C SER A 33 -48.48 31.90 -3.05
N ALA A 34 -47.80 30.75 -2.97
CA ALA A 34 -47.70 29.78 -4.07
C ALA A 34 -47.27 28.40 -3.54
N VAL A 35 -47.89 27.94 -2.46
CA VAL A 35 -47.82 26.55 -1.96
C VAL A 35 -49.14 25.91 -2.29
N LEU A 36 -49.30 25.38 -3.51
CA LEU A 36 -50.43 24.53 -3.92
C LEU A 36 -50.25 24.12 -5.39
N LEU A 37 -49.23 23.31 -5.71
CA LEU A 37 -49.23 22.54 -6.98
C LEU A 37 -48.24 21.37 -7.08
N VAL A 38 -47.61 20.94 -5.98
CA VAL A 38 -46.71 19.75 -6.00
C VAL A 38 -46.95 18.83 -4.80
N GLU A 39 -48.20 18.66 -4.38
CA GLU A 39 -48.59 17.72 -3.30
C GLU A 39 -49.38 16.49 -3.80
N LEU A 40 -49.35 16.17 -5.09
CA LEU A 40 -50.11 15.04 -5.64
C LEU A 40 -49.29 13.96 -6.37
N LEU A 41 -47.97 13.90 -6.14
CA LEU A 41 -47.12 12.82 -6.69
C LEU A 41 -46.15 12.16 -5.70
N LEU A 42 -46.27 12.39 -4.39
CA LEU A 42 -45.41 11.76 -3.37
C LEU A 42 -46.19 11.00 -2.30
N ALA A 43 -47.30 10.36 -2.68
CA ALA A 43 -48.05 9.43 -1.85
C ALA A 43 -47.81 7.97 -2.27
N ALA A 44 -46.54 7.57 -2.31
CA ALA A 44 -46.12 6.16 -2.40
C ALA A 44 -44.73 5.96 -1.78
N ALA A 45 -44.54 6.39 -0.52
CA ALA A 45 -43.48 5.91 0.37
C ALA A 45 -43.70 6.46 1.81
N GLY A 46 -44.75 6.01 2.49
CA GLY A 46 -44.75 5.92 3.97
C GLY A 46 -44.39 4.48 4.33
N ASP A 47 -43.65 4.14 5.38
CA ASP A 47 -43.07 4.89 6.49
C ASP A 47 -41.96 4.02 7.10
N ALA A 48 -40.93 4.66 7.67
CA ALA A 48 -40.54 4.52 9.09
C ALA A 48 -39.11 5.00 9.39
N PHE A 49 -39.04 6.29 9.75
CA PHE A 49 -38.35 6.91 10.88
C PHE A 49 -36.94 6.46 11.38
N ILE A 50 -36.02 7.43 11.26
CA ILE A 50 -35.06 8.02 12.22
C ILE A 50 -34.37 7.10 13.24
N GLY A 51 -33.04 7.02 13.09
CA GLY A 51 -32.06 6.89 14.17
C GLY A 51 -30.71 7.43 13.70
N TYR A 52 -30.22 8.52 14.30
CA TYR A 52 -28.88 9.04 14.08
C TYR A 52 -27.92 8.31 15.03
N GLU A 53 -27.03 7.46 14.50
CA GLU A 53 -25.80 7.03 15.16
C GLU A 53 -24.82 6.47 14.10
N GLY A 54 -23.51 6.68 14.33
CA GLY A 54 -22.45 6.56 13.34
C GLY A 54 -22.33 5.21 12.63
N GLY A 55 -21.97 5.27 11.35
CA GLY A 55 -21.59 4.14 10.51
C GLY A 55 -22.45 4.06 9.26
N LYS A 56 -21.95 4.54 8.11
CA LYS A 56 -22.56 4.17 6.82
C LYS A 56 -22.42 2.64 6.68
N LYS A 57 -23.55 1.95 6.50
CA LYS A 57 -23.58 0.54 6.09
C LYS A 57 -22.77 0.40 4.79
N LEU A 58 -22.00 -0.68 4.66
CA LEU A 58 -21.37 -1.06 3.40
C LEU A 58 -22.47 -1.10 2.32
N ARG A 59 -22.30 -0.33 1.25
CA ARG A 59 -23.24 -0.39 0.13
C ARG A 59 -22.81 -1.56 -0.74
N ARG A 60 -23.63 -2.62 -0.78
CA ARG A 60 -23.48 -3.70 -1.75
C ARG A 60 -23.81 -3.14 -3.12
N LEU A 61 -22.83 -3.18 -4.01
CA LEU A 61 -22.99 -2.77 -5.39
C LEU A 61 -22.49 -3.92 -6.24
N ASP A 62 -23.42 -4.68 -6.79
CA ASP A 62 -23.04 -5.73 -7.71
C ASP A 62 -22.42 -5.04 -8.95
N GLY A 63 -21.13 -5.31 -9.19
CA GLY A 63 -20.47 -5.03 -10.46
C GLY A 63 -19.76 -3.68 -10.68
N VAL A 64 -19.52 -2.87 -9.64
CA VAL A 64 -18.97 -1.51 -9.85
C VAL A 64 -17.49 -1.47 -10.21
N LEU A 65 -16.64 -2.31 -9.62
CA LEU A 65 -15.25 -2.49 -10.07
C LEU A 65 -15.08 -3.68 -11.01
N CYS A 66 -16.06 -4.58 -11.06
CA CYS A 66 -16.02 -5.77 -11.90
C CYS A 66 -17.40 -6.46 -11.94
N GLU A 67 -18.27 -6.10 -12.89
CA GLU A 67 -19.56 -6.79 -13.12
C GLU A 67 -19.43 -8.30 -13.34
N PRO A 68 -18.42 -8.79 -14.07
CA PRO A 68 -18.28 -10.22 -14.29
C PRO A 68 -17.85 -11.03 -13.04
N SER A 69 -17.42 -10.37 -11.96
CA SER A 69 -16.99 -11.05 -10.74
C SER A 69 -18.17 -11.64 -9.98
N LYS A 70 -18.00 -12.89 -9.51
CA LYS A 70 -18.98 -13.57 -8.65
C LYS A 70 -18.88 -13.15 -7.18
N GLY A 71 -17.76 -12.55 -6.79
CA GLY A 71 -17.54 -12.04 -5.44
C GLY A 71 -18.28 -10.71 -5.23
N THR A 72 -18.99 -10.57 -4.11
CA THR A 72 -19.66 -9.31 -3.79
C THR A 72 -18.64 -8.21 -3.51
N GLN A 73 -18.96 -6.99 -3.96
CA GLN A 73 -18.13 -5.81 -3.81
C GLN A 73 -18.86 -4.79 -2.93
N GLU A 74 -18.17 -4.37 -1.88
CA GLU A 74 -18.72 -3.52 -0.82
C GLU A 74 -17.77 -2.36 -0.57
N PHE A 75 -18.33 -1.14 -0.55
CA PHE A 75 -17.55 0.08 -0.42
C PHE A 75 -18.04 0.90 0.77
N GLY A 76 -17.11 1.61 1.41
CA GLY A 76 -17.46 2.42 2.57
C GLY A 76 -16.38 3.38 3.00
N TYR A 77 -16.75 4.17 4.00
CA TYR A 77 -15.84 5.01 4.76
C TYR A 77 -15.85 4.58 6.21
N THR A 78 -14.67 4.52 6.80
CA THR A 78 -14.48 4.51 8.26
C THR A 78 -14.25 5.94 8.71
N THR A 79 -15.04 6.41 9.68
CA THR A 79 -14.86 7.74 10.27
C THR A 79 -13.70 7.71 11.27
N ILE A 80 -12.60 8.40 10.94
CA ILE A 80 -11.43 8.51 11.81
C ILE A 80 -11.64 9.63 12.84
N SER A 81 -11.99 10.82 12.36
CA SER A 81 -12.38 11.99 13.14
C SER A 81 -13.49 12.77 12.40
N GLU A 82 -13.93 13.90 12.93
CA GLU A 82 -14.95 14.76 12.30
C GLU A 82 -14.61 15.10 10.83
N ASN A 83 -13.32 15.41 10.58
CA ASN A 83 -12.82 15.86 9.28
C ASN A 83 -11.95 14.84 8.55
N LYS A 84 -11.86 13.59 9.04
CA LYS A 84 -11.00 12.55 8.46
C LYS A 84 -11.75 11.23 8.29
N LYS A 85 -11.71 10.67 7.07
CA LYS A 85 -12.36 9.39 6.73
C LYS A 85 -11.48 8.57 5.80
N TYR A 86 -11.34 7.29 6.11
CA TYR A 86 -10.65 6.34 5.24
C TYR A 86 -11.65 5.60 4.37
N PHE A 87 -11.45 5.65 3.06
CA PHE A 87 -12.19 4.85 2.10
C PHE A 87 -11.64 3.42 2.07
N HIS A 88 -12.54 2.45 1.96
CA HIS A 88 -12.18 1.05 1.83
C HIS A 88 -13.12 0.29 0.90
N ALA A 89 -12.59 -0.75 0.27
CA ALA A 89 -13.34 -1.74 -0.48
C ALA A 89 -13.12 -3.14 0.12
N LEU A 90 -14.21 -3.88 0.28
CA LEU A 90 -14.22 -5.31 0.55
C LEU A 90 -14.68 -6.03 -0.72
N ILE A 91 -13.85 -6.93 -1.23
CA ILE A 91 -14.16 -7.79 -2.36
C ILE A 91 -14.12 -9.24 -1.86
N ASN A 92 -15.27 -9.88 -1.79
CA ASN A 92 -15.36 -11.26 -1.32
C ASN A 92 -14.82 -12.24 -2.35
N ALA A 93 -14.36 -13.40 -1.87
CA ALA A 93 -13.84 -14.45 -2.73
C ALA A 93 -14.88 -14.94 -3.74
N GLU A 94 -14.46 -15.16 -4.99
CA GLU A 94 -15.31 -15.81 -6.00
C GLU A 94 -15.58 -17.28 -5.66
N GLU A 95 -14.54 -17.97 -5.18
CA GLU A 95 -14.57 -19.36 -4.71
C GLU A 95 -14.51 -19.35 -3.17
N SER A 96 -15.67 -19.33 -2.50
CA SER A 96 -15.76 -19.25 -1.04
C SER A 96 -16.00 -20.61 -0.36
N SER A 97 -15.45 -20.73 0.84
CA SER A 97 -15.66 -21.83 1.80
C SER A 97 -15.76 -21.27 3.23
N PRO A 98 -16.17 -22.06 4.24
CA PRO A 98 -16.22 -21.60 5.63
C PRO A 98 -14.87 -21.08 6.19
N ASN A 99 -13.73 -21.49 5.60
CA ASN A 99 -12.39 -21.08 6.03
C ASN A 99 -11.69 -20.14 5.03
N THR A 100 -12.45 -19.46 4.17
CA THR A 100 -11.93 -18.53 3.15
C THR A 100 -10.94 -17.55 3.79
N PRO A 101 -9.68 -17.49 3.34
CA PRO A 101 -8.70 -16.52 3.83
C PRO A 101 -9.16 -15.09 3.54
N THR A 102 -8.77 -14.17 4.40
CA THR A 102 -8.92 -12.73 4.18
C THR A 102 -7.55 -12.08 4.14
N PHE A 103 -7.30 -11.24 3.15
CA PHE A 103 -6.08 -10.43 3.09
C PHE A 103 -6.42 -8.94 3.14
N VAL A 104 -5.60 -8.17 3.87
CA VAL A 104 -5.60 -6.71 3.79
C VAL A 104 -4.42 -6.31 2.91
N TYR A 105 -4.68 -5.51 1.87
CA TYR A 105 -3.64 -5.08 0.94
C TYR A 105 -3.31 -3.59 1.09
N LEU A 106 -2.04 -3.30 1.33
CA LEU A 106 -1.47 -1.96 1.46
C LEU A 106 -0.40 -1.77 0.36
N PRO A 107 -0.63 -0.90 -0.65
CA PRO A 107 0.17 -0.84 -1.88
C PRO A 107 1.50 -0.09 -1.76
N GLY A 108 1.71 0.71 -0.71
CA GLY A 108 2.91 1.52 -0.52
C GLY A 108 2.78 2.94 -1.06
N GLY A 109 3.88 3.43 -1.66
CA GLY A 109 4.08 4.85 -1.95
C GLY A 109 5.04 5.46 -0.92
N PRO A 110 4.57 6.05 0.19
CA PRO A 110 3.17 6.16 0.64
C PRO A 110 2.31 7.08 -0.25
N GLY A 111 0.99 6.95 -0.17
CA GLY A 111 0.04 7.73 -0.98
C GLY A 111 -0.45 7.04 -2.25
N VAL A 112 -0.16 5.75 -2.45
CA VAL A 112 -0.73 4.97 -3.55
C VAL A 112 -2.09 4.42 -3.14
N SER A 113 -3.11 4.57 -4.00
CA SER A 113 -4.44 4.01 -3.76
C SER A 113 -4.46 2.49 -3.91
N ALA A 114 -5.08 1.80 -2.94
CA ALA A 114 -5.27 0.35 -3.00
C ALA A 114 -6.28 -0.06 -4.08
N LEU A 115 -7.22 0.82 -4.44
CA LEU A 115 -8.12 0.62 -5.57
C LEU A 115 -7.39 0.66 -6.91
N GLY A 116 -6.34 1.48 -7.01
CA GLY A 116 -5.49 1.52 -8.20
C GLY A 116 -4.86 0.15 -8.44
N ALA A 117 -4.29 -0.46 -7.40
CA ALA A 117 -3.76 -1.82 -7.48
C ALA A 117 -4.84 -2.89 -7.73
N THR A 118 -6.05 -2.67 -7.22
CA THR A 118 -7.20 -3.54 -7.49
C THR A 118 -7.51 -3.59 -8.99
N LEU A 119 -7.59 -2.42 -9.64
CA LEU A 119 -7.93 -2.31 -11.07
C LEU A 119 -6.78 -2.57 -12.04
N THR A 120 -5.55 -2.71 -11.55
CA THR A 120 -4.37 -2.78 -12.44
C THR A 120 -3.44 -3.95 -12.15
N LEU A 121 -3.64 -4.69 -11.05
CA LEU A 121 -2.74 -5.76 -10.63
C LEU A 121 -3.47 -7.02 -10.13
N ILE A 122 -4.22 -6.89 -9.03
CA ILE A 122 -4.59 -8.05 -8.19
C ILE A 122 -6.09 -8.23 -7.95
N GLY A 123 -6.90 -7.25 -8.34
CA GLY A 123 -8.36 -7.32 -8.18
C GLY A 123 -9.02 -8.25 -9.21
N PRO A 124 -10.35 -8.40 -9.13
CA PRO A 124 -11.11 -9.33 -9.97
C PRO A 124 -11.20 -8.89 -11.44
N CYS A 125 -11.06 -7.60 -11.73
CA CYS A 125 -10.97 -7.07 -13.09
C CYS A 125 -9.75 -6.15 -13.24
N ILE A 126 -9.25 -6.05 -14.48
CA ILE A 126 -8.26 -5.07 -14.91
C ILE A 126 -8.95 -4.04 -15.80
N VAL A 127 -8.60 -2.76 -15.63
CA VAL A 127 -8.97 -1.72 -16.58
C VAL A 127 -8.04 -1.77 -17.78
N GLU A 128 -8.61 -2.02 -18.96
CA GLU A 128 -7.87 -2.13 -20.20
C GLU A 128 -7.41 -0.76 -20.68
N ALA A 129 -6.15 -0.67 -21.04
CA ALA A 129 -5.53 0.59 -21.38
C ALA A 129 -5.99 1.14 -22.74
N ASP A 130 -6.45 0.25 -23.62
CA ASP A 130 -6.78 0.56 -25.02
C ASP A 130 -8.19 1.17 -25.16
N ASP A 131 -9.16 0.75 -24.35
CA ASP A 131 -10.57 1.16 -24.46
C ASP A 131 -11.27 1.46 -23.12
N LEU A 132 -10.55 1.42 -22.00
CA LEU A 132 -11.05 1.65 -20.63
C LEU A 132 -12.10 0.64 -20.16
N THR A 133 -12.28 -0.47 -20.88
CA THR A 133 -13.20 -1.53 -20.44
C THR A 133 -12.61 -2.31 -19.27
N LEU A 134 -13.47 -2.95 -18.48
CA LEU A 134 -13.06 -3.84 -17.41
C LEU A 134 -13.06 -5.28 -17.93
N SER A 135 -11.90 -5.93 -17.89
CA SER A 135 -11.74 -7.34 -18.26
C SER A 135 -11.49 -8.21 -17.03
N LEU A 136 -11.96 -9.46 -17.04
CA LEU A 136 -11.71 -10.38 -15.93
C LEU A 136 -10.21 -10.66 -15.76
N ASN A 137 -9.73 -10.47 -14.54
CA ASN A 137 -8.37 -10.79 -14.17
C ASN A 137 -8.23 -12.28 -13.88
N LYS A 138 -7.62 -13.02 -14.81
CA LYS A 138 -7.35 -14.46 -14.64
C LYS A 138 -6.46 -14.78 -13.43
N PHE A 139 -5.69 -13.80 -12.96
CA PHE A 139 -4.77 -13.92 -11.84
C PHE A 139 -5.23 -13.15 -10.60
N ALA A 140 -6.54 -12.86 -10.50
CA ALA A 140 -7.13 -12.19 -9.36
C ALA A 140 -6.80 -12.90 -8.04
N TRP A 141 -6.34 -12.14 -7.06
CA TRP A 141 -6.12 -12.65 -5.70
C TRP A 141 -7.44 -12.89 -4.98
N THR A 142 -8.48 -12.16 -5.37
CA THR A 142 -9.86 -12.32 -4.89
C THR A 142 -10.56 -13.56 -5.43
N ARG A 143 -9.88 -14.40 -6.22
CA ARG A 143 -10.46 -15.66 -6.69
C ARG A 143 -10.74 -16.61 -5.53
N LYS A 144 -9.79 -16.76 -4.59
CA LYS A 144 -9.88 -17.72 -3.46
C LYS A 144 -9.76 -17.07 -2.08
N ALA A 145 -9.76 -15.73 -2.00
CA ALA A 145 -9.63 -15.00 -0.75
C ALA A 145 -10.46 -13.72 -0.76
N ASN A 146 -10.95 -13.30 0.41
CA ASN A 146 -11.56 -12.00 0.57
C ASN A 146 -10.45 -10.94 0.61
N GLY A 147 -10.59 -9.86 -0.17
CA GLY A 147 -9.64 -8.75 -0.20
C GLY A 147 -10.22 -7.51 0.48
N ILE A 148 -9.49 -6.94 1.44
CA ILE A 148 -9.76 -5.63 2.02
C ILE A 148 -8.71 -4.65 1.48
N PHE A 149 -9.16 -3.65 0.73
CA PHE A 149 -8.33 -2.62 0.13
C PHE A 149 -8.64 -1.29 0.80
N MET A 150 -7.64 -0.65 1.39
CA MET A 150 -7.80 0.60 2.13
C MET A 150 -7.01 1.71 1.44
N ASP A 151 -7.69 2.79 1.10
CA ASP A 151 -7.02 4.02 0.67
C ASP A 151 -6.55 4.74 1.93
N ALA A 152 -5.25 4.81 2.15
CA ALA A 152 -4.67 5.47 3.31
C ALA A 152 -3.19 5.78 3.04
N PRO A 153 -2.59 6.80 3.67
CA PRO A 153 -3.14 7.76 4.63
C PRO A 153 -4.13 8.76 4.01
N GLY A 154 -4.75 9.66 4.79
CA GLY A 154 -5.48 10.80 4.20
C GLY A 154 -4.51 11.72 3.45
N GLU A 155 -4.75 12.20 2.23
CA GLU A 155 -5.93 12.13 1.37
C GLU A 155 -5.77 11.15 0.19
N THR A 156 -5.19 9.98 0.41
CA THR A 156 -4.96 8.98 -0.66
C THR A 156 -6.27 8.53 -1.31
N GLY A 157 -6.32 8.46 -2.65
CA GLY A 157 -7.47 7.97 -3.41
C GLY A 157 -8.76 8.68 -3.01
N PHE A 158 -9.77 7.93 -2.54
CA PHE A 158 -11.04 8.52 -2.06
C PHE A 158 -11.03 8.95 -0.59
N SER A 159 -9.99 8.64 0.19
CA SER A 159 -9.90 9.08 1.58
C SER A 159 -9.83 10.60 1.71
N ILE A 160 -10.39 11.13 2.79
CA ILE A 160 -10.60 12.57 3.01
C ILE A 160 -9.94 12.96 4.33
N GLY A 161 -9.38 14.18 4.38
CA GLY A 161 -8.78 14.76 5.58
C GLY A 161 -7.26 14.66 5.60
N SER A 162 -6.63 15.46 6.47
CA SER A 162 -5.18 15.64 6.49
C SER A 162 -4.36 14.36 6.65
N THR A 163 -3.14 14.36 6.14
CA THR A 163 -2.12 13.34 6.41
C THR A 163 -1.86 13.19 7.91
N GLU A 164 -1.54 11.98 8.34
CA GLU A 164 -1.12 11.70 9.72
C GLU A 164 0.21 12.35 10.07
N ALA A 165 0.33 12.81 11.31
CA ALA A 165 1.54 13.45 11.81
C ALA A 165 2.62 12.43 12.22
N SER A 166 2.25 11.15 12.39
CA SER A 166 3.17 10.08 12.80
C SER A 166 2.76 8.71 12.25
N MET A 167 3.74 7.79 12.15
CA MET A 167 3.48 6.38 11.85
C MET A 167 2.57 5.71 12.88
N ARG A 168 2.60 6.14 14.14
CA ARG A 168 1.71 5.63 15.20
C ARG A 168 0.26 5.97 14.91
N GLU A 169 -0.03 7.24 14.63
CA GLU A 169 -1.37 7.69 14.22
C GLU A 169 -1.84 6.96 12.96
N TYR A 170 -0.95 6.79 11.98
CA TYR A 170 -1.27 6.08 10.73
C TYR A 170 -1.69 4.63 10.97
N VAL A 171 -0.91 3.88 11.77
CA VAL A 171 -1.22 2.49 12.13
C VAL A 171 -2.49 2.41 13.00
N ASP A 172 -2.73 3.37 13.88
CA ASP A 172 -3.95 3.44 14.69
C ASP A 172 -5.20 3.63 13.82
N ASN A 173 -5.13 4.52 12.82
CA ASN A 173 -6.23 4.76 11.88
C ASN A 173 -6.50 3.56 10.97
N LEU A 174 -5.44 2.87 10.51
CA LEU A 174 -5.57 1.60 9.77
C LEU A 174 -6.21 0.51 10.62
N TYR A 175 -5.78 0.36 11.88
CA TYR A 175 -6.34 -0.64 12.79
C TYR A 175 -7.82 -0.35 13.11
N LYS A 176 -8.17 0.92 13.37
CA LYS A 176 -9.57 1.35 13.53
C LYS A 176 -10.41 1.01 12.30
N THR A 177 -9.89 1.29 11.11
CA THR A 177 -10.55 0.97 9.84
C THR A 177 -10.76 -0.54 9.69
N LEU A 178 -9.74 -1.36 9.99
CA LEU A 178 -9.85 -2.81 9.94
C LEU A 178 -10.92 -3.34 10.89
N LEU A 179 -10.97 -2.83 12.13
CA LEU A 179 -11.99 -3.23 13.10
C LEU A 179 -13.41 -2.87 12.63
N GLU A 180 -13.60 -1.71 12.01
CA GLU A 180 -14.91 -1.31 11.46
C GLU A 180 -15.34 -2.20 10.28
N VAL A 181 -14.42 -2.61 9.41
CA VAL A 181 -14.74 -3.56 8.32
C VAL A 181 -15.11 -4.92 8.90
N ILE A 182 -14.31 -5.43 9.85
CA ILE A 182 -14.54 -6.73 10.50
C ILE A 182 -15.84 -6.74 11.32
N SER A 183 -16.22 -5.64 11.96
CA SER A 183 -17.48 -5.59 12.73
C SER A 183 -18.71 -5.79 11.84
N LYS A 184 -18.65 -5.34 10.58
CA LYS A 184 -19.69 -5.53 9.56
C LYS A 184 -19.65 -6.93 8.93
N ALA A 185 -18.47 -7.56 8.88
CA ALA A 185 -18.26 -8.90 8.34
C ALA A 185 -17.36 -9.76 9.26
N PRO A 186 -17.89 -10.29 10.40
CA PRO A 186 -17.07 -10.92 11.44
C PRO A 186 -16.26 -12.13 11.01
N HIS A 187 -16.69 -12.85 9.96
CA HIS A 187 -15.99 -14.03 9.43
C HIS A 187 -14.59 -13.68 8.88
N LEU A 188 -14.34 -12.42 8.51
CA LEU A 188 -13.06 -11.94 7.97
C LEU A 188 -11.88 -12.06 8.96
N ARG A 189 -12.16 -12.20 10.27
CA ARG A 189 -11.12 -12.22 11.32
C ARG A 189 -10.48 -13.59 11.54
N GLU A 190 -11.05 -14.67 11.02
CA GLU A 190 -10.71 -16.05 11.41
C GLU A 190 -9.43 -16.59 10.74
N ASN A 191 -9.12 -16.06 9.56
CA ASN A 191 -8.01 -16.46 8.72
C ASN A 191 -7.42 -15.22 8.02
N LEU A 192 -6.91 -14.27 8.80
CA LEU A 192 -6.50 -12.96 8.30
C LEU A 192 -5.00 -12.92 7.98
N HIS A 193 -4.66 -12.30 6.86
CA HIS A 193 -3.30 -12.08 6.38
C HIS A 193 -3.11 -10.59 6.09
N LEU A 194 -1.93 -10.06 6.40
CA LEU A 194 -1.55 -8.70 5.98
C LEU A 194 -0.60 -8.78 4.78
N VAL A 195 -0.81 -7.92 3.79
CA VAL A 195 0.06 -7.76 2.64
C VAL A 195 0.46 -6.29 2.54
N GLY A 196 1.74 -6.01 2.73
CA GLY A 196 2.33 -4.69 2.54
C GLY A 196 3.32 -4.69 1.40
N THR A 197 3.26 -3.67 0.53
CA THR A 197 4.20 -3.50 -0.59
C THR A 197 5.04 -2.24 -0.39
N SER A 198 6.31 -2.24 -0.78
CA SER A 198 7.15 -1.02 -0.75
C SER A 198 7.21 -0.41 0.65
N PHE A 199 6.99 0.90 0.79
CA PHE A 199 6.86 1.56 2.08
C PHE A 199 5.85 0.89 3.03
N ASP A 200 4.73 0.37 2.50
CA ASP A 200 3.73 -0.30 3.33
C ASP A 200 4.12 -1.70 3.78
N GLY A 201 5.26 -2.24 3.34
CA GLY A 201 5.90 -3.34 4.05
C GLY A 201 6.17 -2.98 5.52
N SER A 202 6.67 -1.75 5.76
CA SER A 202 6.85 -1.20 7.10
C SER A 202 5.51 -1.03 7.82
N THR A 203 4.55 -0.38 7.17
CA THR A 203 3.22 -0.13 7.73
C THR A 203 2.50 -1.42 8.12
N ALA A 204 2.47 -2.41 7.22
CA ALA A 204 1.84 -3.71 7.47
C ALA A 204 2.51 -4.45 8.63
N THR A 205 3.84 -4.32 8.78
CA THR A 205 4.58 -4.90 9.91
C THR A 205 4.16 -4.27 11.24
N LEU A 206 4.05 -2.94 11.29
CA LEU A 206 3.59 -2.23 12.49
C LEU A 206 2.11 -2.52 12.80
N LEU A 207 1.28 -2.64 11.77
CA LEU A 207 -0.12 -3.06 11.92
C LEU A 207 -0.23 -4.50 12.45
N ALA A 208 0.61 -5.43 11.96
CA ALA A 208 0.68 -6.79 12.48
C ALA A 208 1.00 -6.79 13.98
N GLN A 209 1.98 -5.98 14.39
CA GLN A 209 2.39 -5.86 15.79
C GLN A 209 1.23 -5.36 16.64
N LYS A 210 0.52 -4.32 16.18
CA LYS A 210 -0.66 -3.79 16.86
C LYS A 210 -1.77 -4.83 16.97
N ILE A 211 -2.10 -5.56 15.90
CA ILE A 211 -3.12 -6.62 15.94
C ILE A 211 -2.77 -7.67 17.00
N ILE A 212 -1.51 -8.11 17.06
CA ILE A 212 -1.06 -9.10 18.04
C ILE A 212 -1.15 -8.55 19.47
N SER A 213 -0.69 -7.31 19.71
CA SER A 213 -0.76 -6.66 21.03
C SER A 213 -2.19 -6.50 21.55
N PHE A 214 -3.17 -6.37 20.65
CA PHE A 214 -4.59 -6.19 20.98
C PHE A 214 -5.47 -7.40 20.60
N LYS A 215 -4.86 -8.58 20.44
CA LYS A 215 -5.56 -9.81 19.99
C LYS A 215 -6.75 -10.19 20.87
N SER A 216 -6.64 -10.03 22.19
CA SER A 216 -7.72 -10.32 23.13
C SER A 216 -8.94 -9.41 22.96
N GLN A 217 -8.75 -8.20 22.43
CA GLN A 217 -9.82 -7.23 22.21
C GLN A 217 -10.46 -7.38 20.82
N SER A 218 -9.65 -7.65 19.79
CA SER A 218 -10.15 -7.72 18.40
C SER A 218 -10.67 -9.11 18.01
N GLY A 219 -10.16 -10.18 18.64
CA GLY A 219 -10.43 -11.56 18.22
C GLY A 219 -9.84 -11.90 16.85
N ILE A 220 -8.97 -11.05 16.28
CA ILE A 220 -8.35 -11.28 14.98
C ILE A 220 -7.33 -12.42 15.08
N LYS A 221 -7.50 -13.43 14.23
CA LYS A 221 -6.57 -14.53 14.04
C LYS A 221 -5.66 -14.23 12.85
N LEU A 222 -4.65 -13.38 13.11
CA LEU A 222 -3.60 -13.08 12.14
C LEU A 222 -2.73 -14.32 11.88
N ARG A 223 -2.64 -14.75 10.62
CA ARG A 223 -1.94 -15.96 10.19
C ARG A 223 -0.59 -15.70 9.56
N SER A 224 -0.48 -14.64 8.76
CA SER A 224 0.80 -14.24 8.20
C SER A 224 0.88 -12.74 7.93
N LEU A 225 2.11 -12.27 7.90
CA LEU A 225 2.53 -11.01 7.29
C LEU A 225 3.27 -11.34 5.99
N ILE A 226 2.80 -10.78 4.89
CA ILE A 226 3.40 -10.89 3.55
C ILE A 226 3.96 -9.52 3.20
N ILE A 227 5.25 -9.46 2.90
CA ILE A 227 5.96 -8.24 2.53
C ILE A 227 6.41 -8.40 1.09
N LEU A 228 5.92 -7.55 0.19
CA LEU A 228 6.32 -7.53 -1.22
C LEU A 228 7.26 -6.34 -1.43
N ASP A 229 8.53 -6.60 -1.75
CA ASP A 229 9.51 -5.57 -2.06
C ASP A 229 9.49 -4.44 -1.01
N GLY A 230 9.62 -4.83 0.26
CA GLY A 230 9.35 -3.92 1.40
C GLY A 230 10.54 -3.05 1.80
N PHE A 231 10.30 -1.76 1.99
CA PHE A 231 11.29 -0.84 2.54
C PHE A 231 11.26 -0.89 4.08
N MET A 232 12.04 -1.82 4.66
CA MET A 232 11.99 -2.15 6.10
C MET A 232 13.09 -1.50 6.95
N SER A 233 14.25 -1.26 6.35
CA SER A 233 15.42 -0.76 7.06
C SER A 233 16.22 0.14 6.12
N PRO A 234 16.20 1.47 6.32
CA PRO A 234 16.82 2.41 5.39
C PRO A 234 18.30 2.13 5.17
N VAL A 235 19.08 1.90 6.24
CA VAL A 235 20.52 1.61 6.11
C VAL A 235 20.77 0.37 5.26
N ASP A 236 20.03 -0.72 5.51
CA ASP A 236 20.22 -1.97 4.77
C ASP A 236 19.74 -1.87 3.33
N MET A 237 18.61 -1.19 3.07
CA MET A 237 18.08 -0.94 1.73
C MET A 237 19.07 -0.16 0.87
N TYR A 238 19.57 0.96 1.39
CA TYR A 238 20.52 1.82 0.68
C TYR A 238 21.89 1.15 0.51
N ARG A 239 22.35 0.36 1.49
CA ARG A 239 23.55 -0.48 1.32
C ARG A 239 23.36 -1.49 0.18
N GLY A 240 22.19 -2.12 0.13
CA GLY A 240 21.82 -3.03 -0.96
C GLY A 240 21.80 -2.34 -2.33
N ALA A 241 21.32 -1.10 -2.39
CA ALA A 241 21.29 -0.32 -3.64
C ALA A 241 22.70 -0.03 -4.17
N VAL A 242 23.61 0.41 -3.29
CA VAL A 242 25.04 0.59 -3.63
C VAL A 242 25.67 -0.72 -4.08
N GLU A 243 25.39 -1.82 -3.39
CA GLU A 243 25.91 -3.13 -3.77
C GLU A 243 25.40 -3.59 -5.13
N MET A 244 24.10 -3.44 -5.40
CA MET A 244 23.48 -3.81 -6.66
C MET A 244 24.08 -2.99 -7.81
N ALA A 245 24.20 -1.66 -7.64
CA ALA A 245 24.84 -0.77 -8.62
C ALA A 245 26.26 -1.23 -8.96
N ARG A 246 27.06 -1.58 -7.94
CA ARG A 246 28.43 -2.07 -8.10
C ARG A 246 28.49 -3.44 -8.77
N LYS A 247 27.76 -4.43 -8.25
CA LYS A 247 27.79 -5.83 -8.73
C LYS A 247 27.27 -5.97 -10.16
N ARG A 248 26.32 -5.13 -10.55
CA ARG A 248 25.68 -5.17 -11.87
C ARG A 248 26.19 -4.08 -12.82
N ASN A 249 27.14 -3.26 -12.39
CA ASN A 249 27.72 -2.16 -13.18
C ASN A 249 26.64 -1.25 -13.80
N LEU A 250 25.65 -0.84 -13.00
CA LEU A 250 24.45 -0.13 -13.49
C LEU A 250 24.74 1.33 -13.90
N LEU A 251 25.85 1.90 -13.44
CA LEU A 251 26.20 3.30 -13.61
C LEU A 251 27.70 3.45 -13.91
N PRO A 252 28.14 4.61 -14.43
CA PRO A 252 29.57 4.90 -14.58
C PRO A 252 30.32 4.71 -13.24
N GLN A 253 31.52 4.14 -13.31
CA GLN A 253 32.31 3.80 -12.11
C GLN A 253 32.57 5.00 -11.18
N LYS A 254 32.75 6.21 -11.75
CA LYS A 254 32.87 7.44 -10.96
C LYS A 254 31.62 7.74 -10.13
N THR A 255 30.44 7.50 -10.70
CA THR A 255 29.15 7.66 -10.01
C THR A 255 28.99 6.62 -8.90
N ILE A 256 29.30 5.35 -9.19
CA ILE A 256 29.27 4.28 -8.19
C ILE A 256 30.23 4.56 -7.02
N ALA A 257 31.45 5.03 -7.31
CA ALA A 257 32.41 5.42 -6.27
C ALA A 257 31.86 6.54 -5.39
N LYS A 258 31.17 7.53 -5.98
CA LYS A 258 30.49 8.58 -5.22
C LYS A 258 29.34 8.02 -4.36
N MET A 259 28.52 7.11 -4.90
CA MET A 259 27.46 6.45 -4.13
C MET A 259 28.00 5.69 -2.91
N VAL A 260 29.20 5.10 -3.01
CA VAL A 260 29.85 4.44 -1.86
C VAL A 260 30.16 5.47 -0.76
N THR A 261 30.83 6.57 -1.10
CA THR A 261 31.19 7.63 -0.15
C THR A 261 29.96 8.31 0.46
N ASP A 262 28.96 8.62 -0.38
CA ASP A 262 27.70 9.21 0.11
C ASP A 262 26.90 8.20 0.93
N GLY A 263 27.06 6.91 0.69
CA GLY A 263 26.46 5.82 1.46
C GLY A 263 26.79 5.93 2.94
N ASP A 264 28.07 6.10 3.28
CA ASP A 264 28.51 6.27 4.67
C ASP A 264 27.86 7.49 5.33
N THR A 265 27.78 8.61 4.61
CA THR A 265 27.12 9.83 5.10
C THR A 265 25.62 9.62 5.31
N CYS A 266 24.95 8.94 4.37
CA CYS A 266 23.54 8.57 4.47
C CYS A 266 23.29 7.72 5.72
N PHE A 267 24.12 6.70 5.96
CA PHE A 267 23.93 5.80 7.10
C PHE A 267 24.08 6.51 8.44
N GLU A 268 25.04 7.43 8.57
CA GLU A 268 25.19 8.24 9.78
C GLU A 268 24.01 9.19 10.00
N LYS A 269 23.48 9.82 8.94
CA LYS A 269 22.27 10.66 9.04
C LYS A 269 21.05 9.86 9.47
N VAL A 270 20.83 8.68 8.89
CA VAL A 270 19.74 7.78 9.28
C VAL A 270 19.90 7.32 10.73
N LYS A 271 21.12 7.03 11.18
CA LYS A 271 21.38 6.66 12.57
C LYS A 271 21.11 7.82 13.53
N ALA A 272 21.53 9.03 13.18
CA ALA A 272 21.30 10.23 13.98
C ALA A 272 19.81 10.58 14.12
N CYS A 273 18.97 10.18 13.16
CA CYS A 273 17.53 10.45 13.22
C CYS A 273 16.73 9.42 14.04
N GLN A 274 17.29 8.23 14.32
CA GLN A 274 16.63 7.19 15.11
C GLN A 274 16.43 7.62 16.58
N PRO A 275 15.47 7.00 17.31
CA PRO A 275 15.28 7.27 18.73
C PRO A 275 16.58 7.07 19.52
N THR A 276 16.85 7.98 20.44
CA THR A 276 17.95 7.88 21.42
C THR A 276 17.35 7.64 22.81
N GLY A 277 18.14 7.17 23.79
CA GLY A 277 17.63 6.87 25.13
C GLY A 277 16.87 8.02 25.82
N SER A 278 17.05 9.26 25.37
CA SER A 278 16.37 10.47 25.83
C SER A 278 15.12 10.86 25.03
N HIS A 279 14.89 10.30 23.83
CA HIS A 279 13.74 10.60 22.97
C HIS A 279 13.13 9.30 22.40
N PRO A 280 11.88 8.93 22.77
CA PRO A 280 11.28 7.65 22.40
C PRO A 280 10.88 7.56 20.92
N ASP A 281 10.72 8.71 20.25
CA ASP A 281 10.33 8.80 18.84
C ASP A 281 11.48 9.39 17.98
N PRO A 282 11.59 9.02 16.69
CA PRO A 282 12.60 9.60 15.78
C PRO A 282 12.44 11.12 15.61
N ASP A 283 13.54 11.86 15.45
CA ASP A 283 13.49 13.31 15.18
C ASP A 283 12.97 13.56 13.75
N PRO A 284 11.80 14.19 13.56
CA PRO A 284 11.20 14.37 12.25
C PRO A 284 12.05 15.18 11.26
N SER A 285 12.77 16.19 11.75
CA SER A 285 13.61 17.07 10.92
C SER A 285 14.87 16.34 10.46
N ALA A 286 15.57 15.70 11.40
CA ALA A 286 16.73 14.88 11.07
C ALA A 286 16.36 13.70 10.15
N CYS A 287 15.17 13.10 10.36
CA CYS A 287 14.65 12.04 9.49
C CYS A 287 14.39 12.54 8.07
N GLN A 288 13.79 13.73 7.94
CA GLN A 288 13.54 14.35 6.64
C GLN A 288 14.86 14.65 5.90
N GLU A 289 15.85 15.19 6.60
CA GLU A 289 17.18 15.46 6.03
C GLU A 289 17.86 14.16 5.58
N ALA A 290 17.84 13.12 6.42
CA ALA A 290 18.38 11.82 6.11
C ALA A 290 17.71 11.20 4.88
N ALA A 291 16.37 11.20 4.85
CA ALA A 291 15.57 10.66 3.75
C ALA A 291 15.91 11.34 2.41
N ASN A 292 15.94 12.69 2.40
CA ASN A 292 16.31 13.46 1.22
C ASN A 292 17.74 13.16 0.75
N PHE A 293 18.72 13.27 1.65
CA PHE A 293 20.12 13.04 1.29
C PHE A 293 20.36 11.63 0.73
N CYS A 294 19.78 10.61 1.37
CA CYS A 294 19.94 9.23 0.95
C CYS A 294 19.29 8.96 -0.42
N ARG A 295 18.06 9.44 -0.66
CA ARG A 295 17.38 9.30 -1.95
C ARG A 295 18.21 9.97 -3.06
N ASP A 296 18.56 11.23 -2.85
CA ASP A 296 19.23 12.06 -3.86
C ASP A 296 20.61 11.48 -4.21
N SER A 297 21.31 10.91 -3.23
CA SER A 297 22.67 10.40 -3.42
C SER A 297 22.74 8.95 -3.88
N LEU A 298 21.77 8.10 -3.50
CA LEU A 298 21.88 6.65 -3.64
C LEU A 298 20.83 6.04 -4.57
N LEU A 299 19.72 6.72 -4.83
CA LEU A 299 18.68 6.25 -5.74
C LEU A 299 18.62 7.09 -7.01
N ASP A 300 18.57 8.42 -6.90
CA ASP A 300 18.39 9.33 -8.02
C ASP A 300 19.49 9.29 -9.10
N PRO A 301 20.73 8.80 -8.85
CA PRO A 301 21.68 8.56 -9.92
C PRO A 301 21.17 7.61 -11.03
N LEU A 302 20.35 6.60 -10.71
CA LEU A 302 19.73 5.74 -11.73
C LEU A 302 18.75 6.53 -12.60
N LYS A 303 17.88 7.32 -11.96
CA LYS A 303 16.89 8.15 -12.65
C LYS A 303 17.57 9.16 -13.57
N ALA A 304 18.66 9.80 -13.11
CA ALA A 304 19.47 10.71 -13.92
C ALA A 304 20.10 10.03 -15.14
N ALA A 305 20.39 8.73 -15.04
CA ALA A 305 20.86 7.90 -16.16
C ALA A 305 19.72 7.34 -17.03
N SER A 306 18.47 7.77 -16.82
CA SER A 306 17.27 7.24 -17.49
C SER A 306 17.03 5.74 -17.28
N ILE A 307 17.46 5.21 -16.13
CA ILE A 307 17.21 3.85 -15.68
C ILE A 307 16.12 3.89 -14.61
N SER A 308 15.14 2.99 -14.67
CA SER A 308 14.11 2.90 -13.64
C SER A 308 14.70 2.39 -12.32
N GLN A 309 14.30 3.05 -11.22
CA GLN A 309 14.57 2.57 -9.86
C GLN A 309 13.69 1.38 -9.47
N TYR A 310 12.63 1.10 -10.25
CA TYR A 310 11.68 0.02 -10.02
C TYR A 310 11.95 -1.21 -10.89
N ASP A 311 12.68 -1.06 -12.00
CA ASP A 311 13.25 -2.16 -12.80
C ASP A 311 14.52 -1.70 -13.52
N VAL A 312 15.69 -2.15 -13.05
CA VAL A 312 16.98 -1.67 -13.57
C VAL A 312 17.26 -2.03 -15.04
N ARG A 313 16.39 -2.81 -15.68
CA ARG A 313 16.53 -3.22 -17.09
C ARG A 313 15.83 -2.25 -18.05
N THR A 314 15.00 -1.34 -17.55
CA THR A 314 14.12 -0.51 -18.37
C THR A 314 14.26 0.97 -18.04
N ALA A 315 13.73 1.83 -18.91
CA ALA A 315 13.51 3.23 -18.58
C ALA A 315 12.31 3.37 -17.62
N PRO A 316 12.22 4.48 -16.85
CA PRO A 316 11.06 4.78 -16.02
C PRO A 316 9.73 4.74 -16.80
N GLY A 317 8.71 4.08 -16.27
CA GLY A 317 7.39 3.92 -16.89
C GLY A 317 7.26 2.71 -17.82
N LEU A 318 8.35 1.98 -18.10
CA LEU A 318 8.39 0.80 -18.97
C LEU A 318 8.65 -0.51 -18.19
N GLU A 319 8.42 -0.52 -16.88
CA GLU A 319 8.68 -1.68 -16.01
C GLU A 319 7.67 -2.82 -16.19
N HIS A 320 6.56 -2.52 -16.87
CA HIS A 320 5.45 -3.42 -17.07
C HIS A 320 5.72 -4.39 -18.23
N LYS A 321 5.37 -5.67 -18.06
CA LYS A 321 5.60 -6.71 -19.08
C LYS A 321 4.33 -7.45 -19.46
N TYR A 322 3.57 -7.91 -18.45
CA TYR A 322 2.34 -8.67 -18.68
C TYR A 322 1.12 -7.75 -18.70
N TYR A 323 0.89 -7.01 -17.60
CA TYR A 323 -0.14 -5.98 -17.55
C TYR A 323 0.37 -4.72 -18.25
N LYS A 324 -0.45 -4.08 -19.08
CA LYS A 324 -0.15 -2.75 -19.62
C LYS A 324 -0.57 -1.70 -18.60
N LEU A 325 0.39 -1.11 -17.90
CA LEU A 325 0.10 0.01 -17.01
C LEU A 325 0.22 1.33 -17.78
N ILE A 326 -0.90 1.92 -18.15
CA ILE A 326 -0.95 3.27 -18.70
C ILE A 326 -1.46 4.22 -17.63
N THR A 327 -0.63 5.21 -17.29
CA THR A 327 -0.99 6.26 -16.34
C THR A 327 -2.25 6.99 -16.82
N GLY A 328 -3.22 7.19 -15.93
CA GLY A 328 -4.47 7.86 -16.25
C GLY A 328 -5.63 6.90 -16.59
N THR A 329 -5.36 5.65 -16.94
CA THR A 329 -6.41 4.68 -17.27
C THR A 329 -7.31 4.39 -16.07
N ALA A 330 -6.72 4.07 -14.91
CA ALA A 330 -7.47 3.87 -13.68
C ALA A 330 -8.17 5.17 -13.24
N GLU A 331 -7.50 6.32 -13.35
CA GLU A 331 -8.07 7.62 -12.99
C GLU A 331 -9.28 7.96 -13.83
N THR A 332 -9.25 7.69 -15.14
CA THR A 332 -10.36 7.97 -16.03
C THR A 332 -11.58 7.16 -15.63
N HIS A 333 -11.40 5.86 -15.37
CA HIS A 333 -12.48 4.99 -14.89
C HIS A 333 -13.03 5.43 -13.52
N MET A 334 -12.14 5.67 -12.55
CA MET A 334 -12.53 6.01 -11.17
C MET A 334 -13.14 7.41 -11.02
N ASN A 335 -12.92 8.30 -12.00
CA ASN A 335 -13.53 9.63 -12.04
C ASN A 335 -14.81 9.71 -12.89
N ASP A 336 -15.22 8.61 -13.51
CA ASP A 336 -16.55 8.53 -14.13
C ASP A 336 -17.64 8.77 -13.08
N LYS A 337 -18.61 9.63 -13.40
CA LYS A 337 -19.64 10.05 -12.43
C LYS A 337 -20.61 8.93 -12.07
N THR A 338 -20.85 7.99 -12.98
CA THR A 338 -21.67 6.80 -12.70
C THR A 338 -20.93 5.87 -11.75
N VAL A 339 -19.63 5.64 -11.97
CA VAL A 339 -18.78 4.85 -11.07
C VAL A 339 -18.75 5.47 -9.66
N GLN A 340 -18.48 6.77 -9.57
CA GLN A 340 -18.46 7.49 -8.28
C GLN A 340 -19.81 7.46 -7.57
N ALA A 341 -20.91 7.71 -8.29
CA ALA A 341 -22.26 7.68 -7.74
C ALA A 341 -22.66 6.30 -7.24
N ALA A 342 -22.22 5.24 -7.94
CA ALA A 342 -22.40 3.88 -7.48
C ALA A 342 -21.67 3.69 -6.15
N MET A 343 -20.36 3.95 -6.09
CA MET A 343 -19.52 3.79 -4.89
C MET A 343 -19.91 4.73 -3.72
N GLY A 344 -20.76 5.74 -3.98
CA GLY A 344 -21.18 6.71 -2.98
C GLY A 344 -20.07 7.70 -2.60
N VAL A 345 -19.21 8.03 -3.57
CA VAL A 345 -18.09 8.95 -3.45
C VAL A 345 -18.27 10.12 -4.42
N SER A 346 -17.53 11.21 -4.20
CA SER A 346 -17.60 12.41 -5.06
C SER A 346 -16.26 13.15 -5.22
N LYS A 347 -15.25 12.77 -4.43
CA LYS A 347 -13.90 13.35 -4.50
C LYS A 347 -13.24 12.95 -5.83
N GLN A 348 -12.45 13.85 -6.41
CA GLN A 348 -11.58 13.48 -7.52
C GLN A 348 -10.55 12.44 -7.05
N TRP A 349 -10.44 11.34 -7.78
CA TRP A 349 -9.57 10.22 -7.45
C TRP A 349 -8.27 10.28 -8.24
N PHE A 350 -7.18 9.96 -7.57
CA PHE A 350 -5.86 9.77 -8.17
C PHE A 350 -5.27 8.45 -7.68
N SER A 351 -4.53 7.74 -8.54
CA SER A 351 -3.86 6.49 -8.14
C SER A 351 -2.68 6.74 -7.19
N PHE A 352 -2.14 7.96 -7.17
CA PHE A 352 -1.04 8.40 -6.34
C PHE A 352 -1.23 9.85 -5.91
N ASP A 353 -1.07 10.10 -4.61
CA ASP A 353 -1.08 11.43 -4.02
C ASP A 353 0.36 11.89 -3.72
N GLY A 354 0.83 12.87 -4.50
CA GLY A 354 2.17 13.40 -4.36
C GLY A 354 2.39 14.20 -3.08
N GLN A 355 1.35 14.82 -2.52
CA GLN A 355 1.45 15.59 -1.28
C GLN A 355 1.61 14.64 -0.09
N VAL A 356 0.79 13.58 -0.05
CA VAL A 356 0.94 12.49 0.93
C VAL A 356 2.36 11.93 0.90
N PHE A 357 2.90 11.64 -0.29
CA PHE A 357 4.24 11.12 -0.44
C PHE A 357 5.31 12.06 0.16
N GLN A 358 5.18 13.37 -0.05
CA GLN A 358 6.09 14.35 0.53
C GLN A 358 5.96 14.44 2.05
N ASP A 359 4.74 14.50 2.57
CA ASP A 359 4.48 14.64 4.01
C ASP A 359 4.97 13.43 4.80
N PHE A 360 4.90 12.25 4.19
CA PHE A 360 5.39 11.00 4.77
C PHE A 360 6.87 10.73 4.46
N HIS A 361 7.55 11.55 3.65
CA HIS A 361 8.91 11.25 3.19
C HIS A 361 9.88 11.06 4.36
N LYS A 362 9.77 11.83 5.44
CA LYS A 362 10.54 11.65 6.68
C LYS A 362 10.46 10.22 7.26
N PHE A 363 9.33 9.53 7.11
CA PHE A 363 9.14 8.20 7.69
C PHE A 363 9.89 7.09 6.97
N VAL A 364 10.39 7.33 5.74
CA VAL A 364 11.23 6.33 5.05
C VAL A 364 12.57 6.14 5.77
N ALA A 365 12.97 7.09 6.61
CA ALA A 365 14.15 6.97 7.46
C ALA A 365 13.88 6.14 8.72
N TYR A 366 12.68 5.61 8.96
CA TYR A 366 12.37 4.86 10.18
C TYR A 366 12.80 3.39 10.02
N ASP A 367 13.53 2.85 11.00
CA ASP A 367 13.95 1.45 10.99
C ASP A 367 12.89 0.53 11.61
N THR A 368 12.01 -0.03 10.78
CA THR A 368 10.86 -0.85 11.21
C THR A 368 11.15 -2.34 11.27
N LYS A 369 12.30 -2.80 10.75
CA LYS A 369 12.71 -4.23 10.83
C LYS A 369 12.68 -4.76 12.26
N LYS A 370 12.89 -3.89 13.27
CA LYS A 370 12.89 -4.22 14.69
C LYS A 370 11.55 -4.72 15.22
N ALA A 371 10.44 -4.48 14.50
CA ALA A 371 9.14 -5.04 14.84
C ALA A 371 9.02 -6.53 14.47
N VAL A 372 9.73 -6.99 13.43
CA VAL A 372 9.63 -8.36 12.90
C VAL A 372 9.96 -9.44 13.94
N PRO A 373 11.04 -9.33 14.76
CA PRO A 373 11.35 -10.32 15.78
C PRO A 373 10.20 -10.54 16.77
N SER A 374 9.50 -9.47 17.18
CA SER A 374 8.35 -9.59 18.09
C SER A 374 7.18 -10.36 17.48
N LEU A 375 7.02 -10.33 16.15
CA LEU A 375 6.01 -11.11 15.44
C LEU A 375 6.41 -12.59 15.40
N LEU A 376 7.69 -12.87 15.12
CA LEU A 376 8.23 -14.23 15.09
C LEU A 376 8.24 -14.88 16.48
N ASP A 377 8.49 -14.10 17.54
CA ASP A 377 8.39 -14.55 18.94
C ASP A 377 6.99 -15.04 19.29
N GLN A 378 5.97 -14.48 18.63
CA GLN A 378 4.55 -14.82 18.81
C GLN A 378 4.09 -15.93 17.87
N GLY A 379 5.02 -16.58 17.17
CA GLY A 379 4.71 -17.69 16.26
C GLY A 379 4.15 -17.26 14.91
N LEU A 380 4.22 -15.97 14.53
CA LEU A 380 3.69 -15.50 13.26
C LEU A 380 4.53 -15.99 12.07
N LYS A 381 3.86 -16.22 10.94
CA LYS A 381 4.52 -16.45 9.65
C LYS A 381 4.82 -15.11 8.96
N VAL A 382 6.07 -14.85 8.63
CA VAL A 382 6.52 -13.68 7.89
C VAL A 382 7.13 -14.15 6.57
N VAL A 383 6.57 -13.72 5.44
CA VAL A 383 7.02 -14.11 4.11
C VAL A 383 7.37 -12.88 3.30
N VAL A 384 8.63 -12.77 2.90
CA VAL A 384 9.17 -11.65 2.13
C VAL A 384 9.35 -12.10 0.69
N PHE A 385 8.72 -11.41 -0.25
CA PHE A 385 8.95 -11.55 -1.68
C PHE A 385 9.77 -10.37 -2.17
N ASN A 386 10.74 -10.62 -3.04
CA ASN A 386 11.52 -9.55 -3.64
C ASN A 386 11.84 -9.82 -5.10
N GLY A 387 11.47 -8.89 -5.98
CA GLY A 387 11.96 -8.80 -7.34
C GLY A 387 13.46 -8.56 -7.37
N ASP A 388 14.18 -9.33 -8.19
CA ASP A 388 15.64 -9.18 -8.28
C ASP A 388 16.12 -8.08 -9.24
N GLN A 389 15.18 -7.38 -9.87
CA GLN A 389 15.41 -6.22 -10.74
C GLN A 389 14.99 -4.91 -10.08
N ASP A 390 14.32 -4.98 -8.93
CA ASP A 390 14.00 -3.82 -8.12
C ASP A 390 15.27 -3.21 -7.50
N PHE A 391 15.45 -1.90 -7.64
CA PHE A 391 16.57 -1.18 -7.07
C PHE A 391 16.22 -0.51 -5.74
N VAL A 392 15.03 0.12 -5.66
CA VAL A 392 14.63 0.92 -4.50
C VAL A 392 14.45 0.07 -3.24
N THR A 393 13.87 -1.13 -3.39
CA THR A 393 13.70 -2.11 -2.30
C THR A 393 14.36 -3.43 -2.66
N ASN A 394 15.60 -3.34 -3.14
CA ASN A 394 16.36 -4.44 -3.71
C ASN A 394 16.54 -5.67 -2.78
N SER A 395 16.69 -6.83 -3.42
CA SER A 395 16.93 -8.12 -2.75
C SER A 395 18.21 -8.18 -1.88
N PHE A 396 19.25 -7.38 -2.19
CA PHE A 396 20.47 -7.33 -1.36
C PHE A 396 20.17 -6.71 0.00
N GLY A 397 19.51 -5.55 0.00
CA GLY A 397 19.03 -4.88 1.20
C GLY A 397 18.07 -5.76 1.98
N ALA A 398 17.21 -6.50 1.27
CA ALA A 398 16.27 -7.41 1.91
C ALA A 398 16.99 -8.48 2.74
N LEU A 399 17.99 -9.13 2.14
CA LEU A 399 18.84 -10.10 2.82
C LEU A 399 19.64 -9.49 3.98
N TYR A 400 20.10 -8.25 3.85
CA TYR A 400 20.80 -7.56 4.94
C TYR A 400 19.93 -7.37 6.18
N TRP A 401 18.72 -6.81 6.03
CA TRP A 401 17.88 -6.59 7.20
C TRP A 401 17.38 -7.90 7.80
N LEU A 402 17.08 -8.91 6.97
CA LEU A 402 16.70 -10.24 7.42
C LEU A 402 17.79 -10.89 8.27
N SER A 403 19.05 -10.79 7.82
CA SER A 403 20.21 -11.34 8.54
C SER A 403 20.52 -10.57 9.83
N GLY A 404 20.00 -9.34 9.98
CA GLY A 404 20.17 -8.50 11.15
C GLY A 404 19.09 -8.68 12.23
N LEU A 405 18.12 -9.58 12.04
CA LEU A 405 17.01 -9.75 12.99
C LEU A 405 17.45 -10.47 14.26
N LYS A 406 17.41 -9.77 15.40
CA LYS A 406 17.69 -10.31 16.74
C LYS A 406 16.42 -10.21 17.60
N GLY A 407 16.00 -11.31 18.23
CA GLY A 407 14.84 -11.37 19.13
C GLY A 407 15.09 -12.35 20.28
N SER A 408 14.06 -13.14 20.67
CA SER A 408 14.26 -14.22 21.65
C SER A 408 15.24 -15.30 21.17
N VAL A 409 15.38 -15.43 19.85
CA VAL A 409 16.45 -16.17 19.17
C VAL A 409 17.12 -15.28 18.13
N ASP A 410 18.29 -15.71 17.66
CA ASP A 410 18.96 -15.09 16.54
C ASP A 410 18.30 -15.49 15.21
N TYR A 411 17.17 -14.85 14.91
CA TYR A 411 16.41 -15.11 13.69
C TYR A 411 17.27 -14.91 12.44
N GLY A 412 18.09 -13.87 12.46
CA GLY A 412 18.97 -13.45 11.38
C GLY A 412 20.09 -14.45 11.08
N GLU A 413 20.76 -14.97 12.11
CA GLU A 413 21.79 -16.00 11.93
C GLU A 413 21.23 -17.25 11.25
N GLN A 414 20.08 -17.74 11.71
CA GLN A 414 19.50 -18.98 11.19
C GLN A 414 19.00 -18.82 9.74
N ILE A 415 18.34 -17.69 9.40
CA ILE A 415 17.91 -17.45 8.01
C ILE A 415 19.12 -17.22 7.11
N ALA A 416 20.18 -16.56 7.59
CA ALA A 416 21.41 -16.38 6.82
C ALA A 416 22.10 -17.72 6.51
N ALA A 417 22.07 -18.66 7.46
CA ALA A 417 22.63 -20.02 7.30
C ALA A 417 21.75 -20.97 6.46
N ALA A 418 20.45 -20.66 6.31
CA ALA A 418 19.53 -21.47 5.51
C ALA A 418 19.88 -21.43 4.02
N LYS A 419 19.63 -22.55 3.33
CA LYS A 419 19.91 -22.69 1.90
C LYS A 419 18.75 -22.19 1.06
N ASP A 420 19.08 -21.55 -0.06
CA ASP A 420 18.12 -21.28 -1.13
C ASP A 420 17.73 -22.60 -1.81
N THR A 421 16.44 -22.82 -1.99
CA THR A 421 15.88 -23.98 -2.70
C THR A 421 14.90 -23.52 -3.77
N PRO A 422 14.76 -24.22 -4.91
CA PRO A 422 13.76 -23.86 -5.91
C PRO A 422 12.34 -23.92 -5.33
N LEU A 423 11.56 -22.85 -5.46
CA LEU A 423 10.16 -22.84 -5.04
C LEU A 423 9.29 -23.42 -6.17
N LYS A 424 8.69 -24.58 -5.92
CA LYS A 424 7.83 -25.30 -6.88
C LYS A 424 6.41 -25.42 -6.32
N PHE A 425 5.41 -25.30 -7.17
CA PHE A 425 4.01 -25.41 -6.79
C PHE A 425 3.43 -26.79 -7.10
N LYS A 426 2.49 -27.25 -6.27
CA LYS A 426 1.87 -28.58 -6.41
C LYS A 426 1.11 -28.74 -7.74
N GLU A 427 0.48 -27.67 -8.20
CA GLU A 427 -0.29 -27.63 -9.46
C GLU A 427 0.60 -27.47 -10.71
N GLY A 428 1.92 -27.50 -10.53
CA GLY A 428 2.90 -27.19 -11.57
C GLY A 428 3.32 -25.71 -11.55
N GLY A 429 4.51 -25.44 -12.09
CA GLY A 429 5.12 -24.12 -12.05
C GLY A 429 6.15 -23.94 -10.93
N SER A 430 6.90 -22.85 -11.00
CA SER A 430 7.94 -22.49 -10.03
C SER A 430 8.16 -20.99 -9.99
N LEU A 431 8.53 -20.46 -8.82
CA LEU A 431 8.86 -19.05 -8.64
C LEU A 431 10.22 -18.90 -7.96
N GLY A 432 11.28 -18.80 -8.76
CA GLY A 432 12.60 -18.49 -8.24
C GLY A 432 13.06 -19.43 -7.12
N THR A 433 13.57 -18.83 -6.04
CA THR A 433 14.09 -19.57 -4.88
C THR A 433 13.47 -19.10 -3.59
N ILE A 434 13.27 -20.04 -2.67
CA ILE A 434 12.86 -19.81 -1.30
C ILE A 434 13.98 -20.21 -0.33
N ARG A 435 14.22 -19.33 0.63
CA ARG A 435 15.02 -19.55 1.83
C ARG A 435 14.10 -19.43 3.02
N ALA A 436 14.00 -20.46 3.84
CA ALA A 436 13.01 -20.49 4.91
C ALA A 436 13.53 -21.16 6.17
N VAL A 437 13.07 -20.67 7.32
CA VAL A 437 13.34 -21.23 8.65
C VAL A 437 12.07 -21.26 9.46
N LYS A 438 11.81 -22.39 10.12
CA LYS A 438 10.81 -22.53 11.18
C LYS A 438 11.55 -22.51 12.52
N TYR A 439 11.21 -21.54 13.35
CA TYR A 439 11.90 -21.29 14.62
C TYR A 439 11.27 -22.05 15.77
N THR A 440 12.01 -22.16 16.87
CA THR A 440 11.57 -22.80 18.12
C THR A 440 10.37 -22.08 18.77
N THR A 441 10.17 -20.80 18.48
CA THR A 441 8.99 -20.02 18.88
C THR A 441 7.71 -20.41 18.13
N GLY A 442 7.82 -21.30 17.14
CA GLY A 442 6.76 -21.60 16.17
C GLY A 442 6.67 -20.60 15.03
N GLY A 443 7.45 -19.51 15.08
CA GLY A 443 7.53 -18.50 14.02
C GLY A 443 8.11 -19.10 12.74
N TYR A 444 7.76 -18.51 11.61
CA TYR A 444 8.29 -18.90 10.31
C TYR A 444 8.73 -17.68 9.54
N LEU A 445 9.97 -17.67 9.05
CA LEU A 445 10.49 -16.63 8.17
C LEU A 445 10.87 -17.24 6.85
N ALA A 446 10.38 -16.66 5.76
CA ALA A 446 10.79 -17.01 4.42
C ALA A 446 11.17 -15.76 3.61
N PHE A 447 12.22 -15.91 2.81
CA PHE A 447 12.63 -14.99 1.77
C PHE A 447 12.50 -15.68 0.42
N ILE A 448 11.69 -15.11 -0.45
CA ILE A 448 11.41 -15.60 -1.80
C ILE A 448 11.99 -14.59 -2.78
N ARG A 449 13.03 -15.01 -3.48
CA ARG A 449 13.63 -14.21 -4.56
C ARG A 449 12.87 -14.49 -5.85
N VAL A 450 12.33 -13.44 -6.45
CA VAL A 450 11.60 -13.49 -7.71
C VAL A 450 12.52 -13.07 -8.85
N PRO A 451 13.08 -14.02 -9.62
CA PRO A 451 13.94 -13.71 -10.74
C PRO A 451 13.16 -12.95 -11.81
N ASP A 452 13.79 -11.98 -12.45
CA ASP A 452 13.20 -11.08 -13.45
C ASP A 452 12.01 -10.25 -12.94
N GLY A 453 11.78 -10.21 -11.62
CA GLY A 453 10.75 -9.39 -11.00
C GLY A 453 11.21 -7.94 -10.81
N SER A 454 10.38 -6.98 -11.22
CA SER A 454 10.47 -5.56 -10.87
C SER A 454 10.03 -5.32 -9.42
N HIS A 455 9.95 -4.05 -9.01
CA HIS A 455 9.38 -3.59 -7.74
C HIS A 455 7.93 -4.06 -7.50
N ARG A 456 7.21 -4.40 -8.57
CA ARG A 456 5.90 -5.05 -8.50
C ARG A 456 5.99 -6.34 -9.30
N PRO A 457 6.50 -7.44 -8.74
CA PRO A 457 6.72 -8.68 -9.49
C PRO A 457 5.46 -9.23 -10.17
N VAL A 458 4.27 -8.89 -9.65
CA VAL A 458 2.96 -9.18 -10.25
C VAL A 458 2.84 -8.63 -11.68
N LEU A 459 3.50 -7.53 -12.02
CA LEU A 459 3.55 -6.99 -13.39
C LEU A 459 4.31 -7.86 -14.37
N ASN A 460 5.25 -8.66 -13.87
CA ASN A 460 6.16 -9.45 -14.69
C ASN A 460 5.77 -10.93 -14.71
N LYS A 461 5.19 -11.43 -13.61
CA LYS A 461 4.90 -12.85 -13.35
C LYS A 461 3.57 -13.06 -12.60
N PRO A 462 2.43 -12.62 -13.15
CA PRO A 462 1.17 -12.60 -12.39
C PRO A 462 0.67 -13.99 -11.99
N LEU A 463 0.82 -15.01 -12.86
CA LEU A 463 0.45 -16.39 -12.55
C LEU A 463 1.27 -16.93 -11.37
N GLU A 464 2.59 -16.85 -11.45
CA GLU A 464 3.47 -17.41 -10.43
C GLU A 464 3.34 -16.66 -9.09
N MET A 465 3.10 -15.36 -9.14
CA MET A 465 2.82 -14.56 -7.94
C MET A 465 1.47 -14.91 -7.31
N GLN A 466 0.42 -15.15 -8.10
CA GLN A 466 -0.87 -15.64 -7.59
C GLN A 466 -0.70 -17.01 -6.95
N GLN A 467 -0.01 -17.95 -7.60
CA GLN A 467 0.26 -19.29 -7.05
C GLN A 467 1.03 -19.22 -5.73
N ALA A 468 2.04 -18.35 -5.64
CA ALA A 468 2.80 -18.18 -4.41
C ALA A 468 1.97 -17.55 -3.29
N PHE A 469 1.15 -16.55 -3.62
CA PHE A 469 0.21 -15.93 -2.69
C PHE A 469 -0.76 -16.98 -2.12
N GLU A 470 -1.42 -17.76 -2.98
CA GLU A 470 -2.32 -18.85 -2.57
C GLU A 470 -1.59 -19.93 -1.75
N ALA A 471 -0.33 -20.22 -2.06
CA ALA A 471 0.50 -21.14 -1.29
C ALA A 471 0.80 -20.63 0.13
N VAL A 472 0.96 -19.31 0.32
CA VAL A 472 1.07 -18.72 1.66
C VAL A 472 -0.26 -18.82 2.41
N LEU A 473 -1.37 -18.46 1.77
CA LEU A 473 -2.71 -18.48 2.39
C LEU A 473 -3.14 -19.89 2.82
N SER A 474 -2.88 -20.89 2.00
CA SER A 474 -3.17 -22.30 2.29
C SER A 474 -2.19 -22.91 3.30
N GLY A 475 -1.09 -22.23 3.61
CA GLY A 475 -0.03 -22.71 4.48
C GLY A 475 0.96 -23.67 3.81
N ALA A 476 0.87 -23.91 2.50
CA ALA A 476 1.86 -24.69 1.75
C ALA A 476 3.27 -24.07 1.81
N ILE A 477 3.34 -22.73 1.88
CA ILE A 477 4.54 -21.99 2.30
C ILE A 477 4.36 -21.65 3.79
N GLY A 478 5.19 -22.24 4.65
CA GLY A 478 5.13 -22.06 6.10
C GLY A 478 4.42 -23.16 6.89
N ALA A 479 4.32 -24.38 6.36
CA ALA A 479 3.91 -25.58 7.11
C ALA A 479 5.05 -26.10 8.00
#